data_AF-A0ABD1WL44-F1
#
_entry.id   AF-A0ABD1WL44-F1
#
_cell.length_a   1.000
_cell.length_b   1.000
_cell.length_c   1.000
_cell.angle_alpha   90.00
_cell.angle_beta   90.00
_cell.angle_gamma   90.00
#
_symmetry.space_group_name_H-M   'P 1'
#
loop_
_entity.id
_entity.type
_entity.pdbx_description
1 polymer ?
#
loop_
_entity_poly.entity_id
_entity_poly.type
_entity_poly.pdbx_seq_one_letter_code
_entity_poly.pdbx_strand_id
1 'polypeptide(L)'
;MDMDMEILNKLLLISTVAAILAIYAVKKVLGSSKKEKKKYYPIVGTVLHQLLNFRRLHDYMTELTQKNINFRLLYIDNSIVYTADPAIVEYILKTNFANYGKGWYHHRVLKDLLGDGIFTGRWR
;
A
#
# COMPACT_ATOMS: atom_id res chain seq x y z
N MET A 1 6.12 -29.42 51.70
CA MET A 1 5.71 -29.98 50.39
C MET A 1 4.38 -29.39 49.91
N ASP A 2 3.26 -29.55 50.61
CA ASP A 2 1.97 -28.97 50.15
C ASP A 2 1.96 -27.43 50.17
N MET A 3 2.55 -26.82 51.20
CA MET A 3 2.62 -25.35 51.32
C MET A 3 3.51 -24.71 50.25
N ASP A 4 4.57 -25.40 49.81
CA ASP A 4 5.49 -24.92 48.77
C ASP A 4 4.83 -24.95 47.38
N MET A 5 4.00 -25.98 47.13
CA MET A 5 3.22 -26.11 45.89
C MET A 5 2.12 -25.05 45.77
N GLU A 6 1.50 -24.65 46.89
CA GLU A 6 0.49 -23.59 46.91
C GLU A 6 1.11 -22.22 46.59
N ILE A 7 2.30 -21.94 47.14
CA ILE A 7 3.05 -20.71 46.87
C ILE A 7 3.48 -20.65 45.40
N LEU A 8 3.95 -21.76 44.83
CA LEU A 8 4.34 -21.85 43.42
C LEU A 8 3.16 -21.57 42.48
N ASN A 9 1.99 -22.13 42.77
CA ASN A 9 0.77 -21.90 41.97
C ASN A 9 0.29 -20.44 42.05
N LYS A 10 0.36 -19.80 43.22
CA LYS A 10 0.05 -18.36 43.36
C LYS A 10 1.01 -17.50 42.55
N LEU A 11 2.30 -17.83 42.53
CA LEU A 11 3.30 -17.12 41.73
C LEU A 11 3.06 -17.27 40.22
N LEU A 12 2.71 -18.47 39.76
CA LEU A 12 2.34 -18.73 38.37
C LEU A 12 1.10 -17.93 37.96
N LEU A 13 0.09 -17.86 38.82
CA LEU A 13 -1.14 -17.11 38.56
C LEU A 13 -0.87 -15.59 38.48
N ILE A 14 -0.02 -15.05 39.34
CA ILE A 14 0.38 -13.63 39.29
C ILE A 14 1.14 -13.32 37.99
N SER A 15 2.07 -14.20 37.58
CA SER A 15 2.86 -14.00 36.36
C SER A 15 2.00 -14.03 35.09
N THR A 16 1.00 -14.90 35.03
CA THR A 16 0.09 -15.01 33.87
C THR A 16 -0.84 -13.81 33.77
N VAL A 17 -1.36 -13.32 34.89
CA VAL A 17 -2.18 -12.09 34.93
C VAL A 17 -1.34 -10.88 34.50
N ALA A 18 -0.10 -10.76 34.99
CA ALA A 18 0.81 -9.69 34.58
C ALA A 18 1.12 -9.72 33.08
N ALA A 19 1.35 -10.90 32.50
CA ALA A 19 1.58 -11.06 31.06
C ALA A 19 0.36 -10.64 30.22
N ILE A 20 -0.85 -11.01 30.65
CA ILE A 20 -2.09 -10.61 29.96
C ILE A 20 -2.27 -9.09 30.00
N LEU A 21 -2.03 -8.46 31.15
CA LEU A 21 -2.10 -7.00 31.30
C LEU A 21 -1.06 -6.29 30.44
N ALA A 22 0.17 -6.81 30.36
CA ALA A 22 1.21 -6.29 29.50
C ALA A 22 0.83 -6.37 28.01
N ILE A 23 0.29 -7.51 27.55
CA ILE A 23 -0.20 -7.67 26.17
C ILE A 23 -1.34 -6.68 25.88
N TYR A 24 -2.27 -6.50 26.82
CA TYR A 24 -3.36 -5.56 26.66
C TYR A 24 -2.87 -4.11 26.58
N ALA A 25 -1.93 -3.73 27.46
CA ALA A 25 -1.30 -2.41 27.44
C ALA A 25 -0.56 -2.15 26.12
N VAL A 26 0.23 -3.12 25.64
CA VAL A 26 0.92 -3.06 24.35
C VAL A 26 -0.07 -2.91 23.20
N LYS A 27 -1.15 -3.70 23.17
CA LYS A 27 -2.21 -3.57 22.16
C LYS A 27 -2.91 -2.21 22.21
N LYS A 28 -3.12 -1.64 23.40
CA LYS A 28 -3.73 -0.31 23.56
C LYS A 28 -2.79 0.79 23.07
N VAL A 29 -1.50 0.73 23.44
CA VAL A 29 -0.48 1.69 22.99
C VAL A 29 -0.27 1.61 21.48
N LEU A 30 -0.20 0.40 20.91
CA LEU A 30 -0.04 0.18 19.46
C LEU A 30 -1.34 0.45 18.68
N GLY A 31 -2.49 0.15 19.27
CA GLY A 31 -3.81 0.26 18.63
C GLY A 31 -4.43 1.65 18.68
N SER A 32 -3.85 2.60 19.42
CA SER A 32 -4.43 3.94 19.62
C SER A 32 -4.12 4.94 18.51
N SER A 33 -3.50 4.52 17.40
CA SER A 33 -3.46 5.35 16.20
C SER A 33 -4.83 5.34 15.53
N LYS A 34 -5.65 6.36 15.81
CA LYS A 34 -6.76 6.75 14.92
C LYS A 34 -6.16 7.08 13.55
N LYS A 35 -5.98 6.06 12.70
CA LYS A 35 -5.66 6.26 11.30
C LYS A 35 -6.89 6.92 10.70
N GLU A 36 -6.80 8.21 10.40
CA GLU A 36 -7.79 8.84 9.53
C GLU A 36 -7.96 7.94 8.31
N LYS A 37 -9.22 7.54 8.04
CA LYS A 37 -9.53 6.72 6.87
C LYS A 37 -9.32 7.62 5.66
N LYS A 38 -8.08 7.71 5.17
CA LYS A 38 -7.75 8.38 3.92
C LYS A 38 -8.67 7.83 2.85
N LYS A 39 -9.43 8.71 2.21
CA LYS A 39 -10.36 8.33 1.15
C LYS A 39 -9.53 7.93 -0.07
N TYR A 40 -9.44 6.63 -0.29
CA TYR A 40 -8.69 6.03 -1.38
C TYR A 40 -9.64 5.56 -2.48
N TYR A 41 -9.18 5.60 -3.73
CA TYR A 41 -9.90 4.95 -4.84
C TYR A 41 -10.09 3.44 -4.57
N PRO A 42 -11.16 2.84 -5.09
CA PRO A 42 -11.42 1.41 -4.91
C PRO A 42 -10.28 0.56 -5.49
N ILE A 43 -9.98 -0.54 -4.82
CA ILE A 43 -9.03 -1.54 -5.30
C ILE A 43 -9.81 -2.52 -6.18
N VAL A 44 -9.43 -2.63 -7.45
CA VAL A 44 -10.14 -3.49 -8.42
C VAL A 44 -9.39 -4.77 -8.76
N GLY A 45 -8.17 -4.95 -8.23
CA GLY A 45 -7.35 -6.12 -8.47
C GLY A 45 -5.88 -5.94 -8.13
N THR A 46 -5.08 -6.87 -8.63
CA THR A 46 -3.62 -6.92 -8.45
C THR A 46 -2.90 -6.96 -9.79
N VAL A 47 -1.57 -6.74 -9.80
CA VAL A 47 -0.73 -6.88 -10.99
C VAL A 47 -0.85 -8.25 -11.67
N LEU A 48 -1.19 -9.31 -10.91
CA LEU A 48 -1.41 -10.64 -11.49
C LEU A 48 -2.58 -10.67 -12.47
N HIS A 49 -3.63 -9.88 -12.23
CA HIS A 49 -4.77 -9.82 -13.14
C HIS A 49 -4.40 -9.16 -14.48
N GLN A 50 -3.51 -8.15 -14.43
CA GLN A 50 -2.94 -7.58 -15.65
C GLN A 50 -2.08 -8.60 -16.39
N LEU A 51 -1.26 -9.37 -15.67
CA LEU A 51 -0.39 -10.38 -16.27
C LEU A 51 -1.19 -11.50 -16.95
N LEU A 52 -2.26 -11.98 -16.31
CA LEU A 52 -3.17 -12.97 -16.89
C LEU A 52 -3.88 -12.44 -18.14
N ASN A 53 -4.18 -11.13 -18.18
CA ASN A 53 -4.80 -10.46 -19.31
C ASN A 53 -3.81 -9.73 -20.22
N PHE A 54 -2.51 -10.05 -20.15
CA PHE A 54 -1.45 -9.26 -20.81
C PHE A 54 -1.67 -9.14 -22.33
N ARG A 55 -2.16 -10.21 -22.98
CA ARG A 55 -2.46 -10.21 -24.43
C ARG A 55 -3.58 -9.25 -24.83
N ARG A 56 -4.48 -8.92 -23.90
CA ARG A 56 -5.64 -8.03 -24.07
C ARG A 56 -5.62 -6.90 -23.04
N LEU A 57 -4.42 -6.45 -22.66
CA LEU A 57 -4.26 -5.57 -21.50
C LEU A 57 -5.03 -4.26 -21.69
N HIS A 58 -5.02 -3.68 -22.89
CA HIS A 58 -5.74 -2.45 -23.19
C HIS A 58 -7.25 -2.62 -23.02
N ASP A 59 -7.83 -3.70 -23.56
CA ASP A 59 -9.25 -4.00 -23.45
C ASP A 59 -9.63 -4.26 -21.99
N TYR A 60 -8.83 -5.06 -21.28
CA TYR A 60 -9.02 -5.32 -19.85
C TYR A 60 -9.02 -4.03 -19.01
N MET A 61 -8.08 -3.12 -19.25
CA MET A 61 -8.02 -1.83 -18.55
C MET A 61 -9.21 -0.93 -18.91
N THR A 62 -9.69 -1.00 -20.16
CA THR A 62 -10.89 -0.29 -20.61
C THR A 62 -12.13 -0.80 -19.88
N GLU A 63 -12.30 -2.12 -19.76
CA GLU A 63 -13.40 -2.74 -19.00
C GLU A 63 -13.38 -2.34 -17.51
N LEU A 64 -12.20 -2.26 -16.90
CA LEU A 64 -12.06 -1.77 -15.52
C LEU A 64 -12.50 -0.31 -15.40
N THR A 65 -12.13 0.52 -16.37
CA THR A 65 -12.45 1.95 -16.42
C THR A 65 -13.95 2.19 -16.59
N GLN A 66 -14.64 1.37 -17.38
CA GLN A 66 -16.09 1.43 -17.54
C GLN A 66 -16.83 1.21 -16.22
N LYS A 67 -16.28 0.39 -15.31
CA LYS A 67 -16.85 0.13 -13.98
C LYS A 67 -16.49 1.23 -12.98
N ASN A 68 -15.25 1.71 -13.02
CA ASN A 68 -14.75 2.76 -12.14
C ASN A 68 -13.79 3.65 -12.93
N ILE A 69 -14.14 4.92 -13.14
CA ILE A 69 -13.28 5.86 -13.89
C ILE A 69 -11.91 6.08 -13.22
N ASN A 70 -11.88 5.94 -11.89
CA ASN A 70 -10.68 6.03 -11.06
C ASN A 70 -10.59 4.78 -10.18
N PHE A 71 -9.48 4.03 -10.29
CA PHE A 71 -9.28 2.80 -9.53
C PHE A 71 -7.81 2.58 -9.17
N ARG A 72 -7.56 1.63 -8.27
CA ARG A 72 -6.23 1.25 -7.86
C ARG A 72 -5.98 -0.24 -8.07
N LEU A 73 -4.76 -0.56 -8.50
CA LEU A 73 -4.26 -1.93 -8.57
C LEU A 73 -3.11 -2.11 -7.58
N LEU A 74 -3.10 -3.25 -6.91
CA LEU A 74 -2.04 -3.61 -5.97
C LEU A 74 -0.88 -4.27 -6.70
N TYR A 75 0.31 -3.76 -6.44
CA TYR A 75 1.58 -4.33 -6.86
C TYR A 75 2.30 -4.88 -5.63
N ILE A 76 3.47 -5.49 -5.83
CA ILE A 76 4.19 -6.24 -4.79
C ILE A 76 4.60 -5.31 -3.63
N ASP A 77 5.11 -4.13 -3.95
CA ASP A 77 5.67 -3.16 -2.98
C ASP A 77 4.88 -1.85 -2.91
N ASN A 78 3.95 -1.63 -3.83
CA ASN A 78 3.19 -0.39 -3.93
C ASN A 78 1.79 -0.61 -4.51
N SER A 79 1.10 0.48 -4.80
CA SER A 79 -0.21 0.45 -5.46
C SER A 79 -0.28 1.58 -6.47
N ILE A 80 -0.74 1.27 -7.68
CA ILE A 80 -0.80 2.20 -8.80
C ILE A 80 -2.25 2.63 -9.02
N VAL A 81 -2.46 3.94 -9.06
CA VAL A 81 -3.76 4.54 -9.37
C VAL A 81 -3.87 4.73 -10.87
N TYR A 82 -4.97 4.26 -11.43
CA TYR A 82 -5.37 4.49 -12.81
C TYR A 82 -6.55 5.44 -12.84
N THR A 83 -6.51 6.39 -13.76
CA THR A 83 -7.55 7.40 -13.98
C THR A 83 -7.78 7.54 -15.47
N ALA A 84 -9.05 7.51 -15.87
CA ALA A 84 -9.50 7.99 -17.17
C ALA A 84 -10.37 9.25 -17.06
N ASP A 85 -10.34 9.91 -15.89
CA ASP A 85 -11.03 11.17 -15.68
C ASP A 85 -10.32 12.28 -16.47
N PRO A 86 -10.96 12.88 -17.48
CA PRO A 86 -10.33 13.88 -18.34
C PRO A 86 -9.86 15.11 -17.55
N ALA A 87 -10.53 15.48 -16.46
CA ALA A 87 -10.13 16.62 -15.64
C ALA A 87 -8.84 16.33 -14.86
N ILE A 88 -8.69 15.10 -14.34
CA ILE A 88 -7.46 14.67 -13.67
C ILE A 88 -6.32 14.55 -14.68
N VAL A 89 -6.59 13.98 -15.85
CA VAL A 89 -5.60 13.86 -16.94
C VAL A 89 -5.15 15.24 -17.40
N GLU A 90 -6.07 16.17 -17.61
CA GLU A 90 -5.75 17.55 -17.97
C GLU A 90 -4.90 18.24 -16.90
N TYR A 91 -5.27 18.12 -15.63
CA TYR A 91 -4.49 18.67 -14.53
C TYR A 91 -3.06 18.10 -14.48
N ILE A 92 -2.92 16.78 -14.63
CA ILE A 92 -1.61 16.11 -14.67
C ILE A 92 -0.78 16.63 -15.84
N LEU A 93 -1.35 16.72 -17.04
CA LEU A 93 -0.60 17.04 -18.25
C LEU A 93 -0.31 18.53 -18.41
N LYS A 94 -1.23 19.42 -18.00
CA LYS A 94 -1.07 20.88 -18.16
C LYS A 94 -0.46 21.55 -16.94
N THR A 95 -0.91 21.17 -15.75
CA THR A 95 -0.62 21.95 -14.52
C THR A 95 0.50 21.32 -13.70
N ASN A 96 0.53 19.99 -13.61
CA ASN A 96 1.37 19.32 -12.62
C ASN A 96 2.28 18.21 -13.20
N PHE A 97 2.65 18.34 -14.47
CA PHE A 97 3.36 17.28 -15.19
C PHE A 97 4.69 16.89 -14.53
N ALA A 98 5.42 17.86 -13.98
CA ALA A 98 6.70 17.63 -13.33
C ALA A 98 6.61 16.71 -12.09
N ASN A 99 5.47 16.69 -11.38
CA ASN A 99 5.29 15.82 -10.20
C ASN A 99 4.78 14.41 -10.55
N TYR A 100 4.16 14.23 -11.72
CA TYR A 100 3.61 12.94 -12.16
C TYR A 100 4.50 12.23 -13.19
N GLY A 101 5.41 12.95 -13.86
CA GLY A 101 6.40 12.41 -14.77
C GLY A 101 7.70 12.05 -14.07
N LYS A 102 8.16 10.81 -14.24
CA LYS A 102 9.56 10.39 -13.95
C LYS A 102 9.95 10.46 -12.47
N GLY A 103 9.08 9.91 -11.61
CA GLY A 103 9.38 9.72 -10.20
C GLY A 103 10.57 8.77 -9.94
N TRP A 104 11.08 8.78 -8.70
CA TRP A 104 12.23 7.99 -8.24
C TRP A 104 12.13 6.50 -8.61
N TYR A 105 10.92 5.93 -8.56
CA TYR A 105 10.66 4.53 -8.91
C TYR A 105 10.99 4.24 -10.38
N HIS A 106 10.46 5.04 -11.31
CA HIS A 106 10.71 4.85 -12.75
C HIS A 106 12.18 5.08 -13.10
N HIS A 107 12.81 6.10 -12.49
CA HIS A 107 14.24 6.31 -12.64
C HIS A 107 15.03 5.07 -12.17
N ARG A 108 14.76 4.54 -10.97
CA ARG A 108 15.46 3.37 -10.44
C ARG A 108 15.34 2.15 -11.35
N VAL A 109 14.14 1.89 -11.89
CA VAL A 109 13.89 0.71 -12.72
C VAL A 109 14.49 0.85 -14.12
N LEU A 110 14.50 2.05 -14.68
CA LEU A 110 14.88 2.27 -16.09
C LEU A 110 16.28 2.85 -16.29
N LYS A 111 16.93 3.40 -15.25
CA LYS A 111 18.24 4.05 -15.36
C LYS A 111 19.31 3.10 -15.92
N ASP A 112 19.37 1.88 -15.42
CA ASP A 112 20.41 0.93 -15.84
C ASP A 112 20.27 0.54 -17.33
N LEU A 113 19.04 0.62 -17.86
CA LEU A 113 18.73 0.32 -19.25
C LEU A 113 18.84 1.55 -20.18
N LEU A 114 18.37 2.71 -19.73
CA LEU A 114 18.16 3.91 -20.56
C LEU A 114 19.09 5.09 -20.18
N GLY A 115 19.98 4.92 -19.21
CA GLY A 115 20.88 5.97 -18.70
C GLY A 115 20.11 7.07 -17.96
N ASP A 116 20.67 8.29 -17.92
CA ASP A 116 20.05 9.51 -17.36
C ASP A 116 19.41 10.40 -18.46
N GLY A 117 18.95 9.78 -19.56
CA GLY A 117 18.40 10.48 -20.72
C GLY A 117 16.97 10.99 -20.53
N ILE A 118 16.32 11.41 -21.61
CA ILE A 118 15.00 12.06 -21.56
C ILE A 118 13.88 11.21 -20.93
N PHE A 119 14.03 9.88 -20.88
CA PHE A 119 13.04 8.95 -20.30
C PHE A 119 13.20 8.73 -18.79
N THR A 120 14.40 8.96 -18.27
CA THR A 120 14.80 8.68 -16.87
C THR A 120 15.28 9.94 -16.15
N GLY A 121 15.55 11.02 -16.86
CA GLY A 121 16.08 12.27 -16.31
C GLY A 121 15.14 12.87 -15.27
N ARG A 122 15.71 13.19 -14.10
CA ARG A 122 15.06 13.95 -13.04
C ARG A 122 15.02 15.42 -13.46
N TRP A 123 13.85 15.90 -13.88
CA TRP A 123 13.65 17.33 -14.11
C TRP A 123 13.65 18.02 -12.74
N ARG A 124 14.55 18.99 -12.57
CA ARG A 124 14.61 19.89 -11.39
C ARG A 124 13.68 21.07 -11.60
#